data_AF-A0A7V9KL12-F1
#
_entry.id   AF-A0A7V9KL12-F1
#
_cell.length_a   1.000
_cell.length_b   1.000
_cell.length_c   1.000
_cell.angle_alpha   90.00
_cell.angle_beta   90.00
_cell.angle_gamma   90.00
#
_symmetry.space_group_name_H-M   'P 1'
#
loop_
_entity.id
_entity.type
_entity.pdbx_description
1 polymer ?
#
loop_
_entity_poly.entity_id
_entity_poly.type
_entity_poly.pdbx_seq_one_letter_code
_entity_poly.pdbx_strand_id
1 'polypeptide(L)'
;MYAACETAARTEHRGIWQDQNPIPPWKFKEARRLGELSKFSPSVQAPPVAQTKKNSGLTSESLSPSFASTGGFSLGSSEAVPISSDSRWTRFTQPDAKVSLLFPGDGTKRSTKVLLGDGRVVNLNIYLGRFNKTTYVVVSSTGANAGESDAVILDGAIRGFVAGIQSDWQKLGTTFECYPDLDREFSVSGYAGRQYDLSGCTVPGRARFYTRVVNNVRELYLTAAFFFGSSDDPNARRFLDSFAVSLPAGSGGGKTNPALSKGSGNQKNN
;
A
#
# COMPACT_ATOMS: atom_id res chain seq x y z
N MET A 1 11.91 43.57 7.42
CA MET A 1 10.96 42.57 7.96
C MET A 1 11.67 41.27 8.39
N TYR A 2 12.52 40.67 7.55
CA TYR A 2 13.24 39.43 7.87
C TYR A 2 14.07 39.44 9.18
N ALA A 3 14.75 40.54 9.49
CA ALA A 3 15.59 40.64 10.70
C ALA A 3 14.81 40.50 12.02
N ALA A 4 13.55 40.97 12.07
CA ALA A 4 12.72 40.86 13.27
C ALA A 4 12.25 39.41 13.49
N CYS A 5 11.87 38.71 12.42
CA CYS A 5 11.51 37.29 12.47
C CYS A 5 12.70 36.41 12.84
N GLU A 6 13.90 36.72 12.32
CA GLU A 6 15.13 36.02 12.68
C GLU A 6 15.48 36.22 14.17
N THR A 7 15.36 37.45 14.67
CA THR A 7 15.60 37.75 16.08
C THR A 7 14.63 36.97 16.96
N ALA A 8 13.33 36.99 16.65
CA ALA A 8 12.32 36.23 17.41
C ALA A 8 12.60 34.71 17.40
N ALA A 9 12.94 34.13 16.23
CA ALA A 9 13.24 32.71 16.10
C ALA A 9 14.50 32.29 16.88
N ARG A 10 15.52 33.16 16.93
CA ARG A 10 16.72 32.96 17.75
C ARG A 10 16.42 33.00 19.25
N THR A 11 15.62 33.96 19.70
CA THR A 11 15.24 34.08 21.12
C THR A 11 14.38 32.90 21.59
N GLU A 12 13.59 32.30 20.70
CA GLU A 12 12.72 31.17 21.01
C GLU A 12 13.43 29.80 20.97
N HIS A 13 14.69 29.72 20.50
CA HIS A 13 15.43 28.46 20.32
C HIS A 13 14.61 27.35 19.61
N ARG A 14 13.90 27.71 18.54
CA ARG A 14 13.06 26.76 17.79
C ARG A 14 13.74 26.29 16.50
N GLY A 15 13.63 25.00 16.20
CA GLY A 15 14.15 24.41 14.97
C GLY A 15 15.68 24.50 14.87
N ILE A 16 16.19 24.92 13.71
CA ILE A 16 17.64 25.02 13.44
C ILE A 16 18.39 26.01 14.35
N TRP A 17 17.68 26.86 15.10
CA TRP A 17 18.25 27.87 16.00
C TRP A 17 18.58 27.33 17.40
N GLN A 18 18.45 26.02 17.60
CA GLN A 18 18.91 25.32 18.82
C GLN A 18 20.42 25.11 18.83
N ASP A 19 21.05 25.11 17.65
CA ASP A 19 22.48 24.94 17.52
C ASP A 19 23.22 26.20 18.01
N GLN A 20 24.40 26.02 18.59
CA GLN A 20 25.22 27.10 19.16
C GLN A 20 25.72 28.09 18.09
N ASN A 21 25.80 27.66 16.83
CA ASN A 21 26.18 28.46 15.66
C ASN A 21 25.28 28.12 14.45
N PRO A 22 24.02 28.56 14.44
CA PRO A 22 23.05 28.17 13.42
C PRO A 22 23.30 28.93 12.12
N ILE A 23 23.37 28.20 11.01
CA ILE A 23 23.48 28.81 9.67
C ILE A 23 22.05 29.02 9.12
N PRO A 24 21.67 30.23 8.72
CA PRO A 24 20.36 30.45 8.15
C PRO A 24 20.23 29.79 6.77
N PRO A 25 19.01 29.36 6.36
CA PRO A 25 18.81 28.57 5.13
C PRO A 25 19.31 29.26 3.86
N TRP A 26 19.24 30.59 3.79
CA TRP A 26 19.72 31.35 2.63
C TRP A 26 21.25 31.36 2.47
N LYS A 27 22.01 31.01 3.52
CA LYS A 27 23.47 30.87 3.48
C LYS A 27 23.94 29.44 3.17
N PHE A 28 23.05 28.45 3.10
CA PHE A 28 23.43 27.05 2.84
C PHE A 28 24.14 26.84 1.51
N LYS A 29 23.76 27.58 0.46
CA LYS A 29 24.42 27.48 -0.85
C LYS A 29 25.89 27.93 -0.79
N GLU A 30 26.18 28.93 0.03
CA GLU A 30 27.52 29.49 0.21
C GLU A 30 28.37 28.60 1.13
N ALA A 31 27.80 28.17 2.27
CA ALA A 31 28.46 27.22 3.18
C ALA A 31 28.78 25.87 2.52
N ARG A 32 27.93 25.41 1.58
CA ARG A 32 28.20 24.21 0.77
C ARG A 32 29.37 24.40 -0.20
N ARG A 33 29.53 25.60 -0.75
CA ARG A 33 30.65 25.94 -1.65
C ARG A 33 31.98 26.02 -0.91
N LEU A 34 31.96 26.50 0.34
CA LEU A 34 33.14 26.64 1.18
C LEU A 34 33.53 25.34 1.90
N GLY A 35 32.79 24.24 1.70
CA GLY A 35 33.05 22.95 2.35
C GLY A 35 32.78 22.94 3.87
N GLU A 36 32.19 24.00 4.40
CA GLU A 36 32.02 24.22 5.84
C GLU A 36 30.91 23.36 6.45
N LEU A 37 29.98 22.85 5.64
CA LEU A 37 28.89 21.97 6.10
C LEU A 37 29.38 20.67 6.76
N SER A 38 30.63 20.25 6.52
CA SER A 38 31.24 19.09 7.17
C SER A 38 31.61 19.32 8.65
N LYS A 39 31.73 20.58 9.07
CA LYS A 39 32.05 20.96 10.47
C LYS A 39 30.82 21.12 11.35
N PHE A 40 29.62 21.20 10.74
CA PHE A 40 28.35 21.33 11.44
C PHE A 40 27.66 19.97 11.46
N SER A 41 28.08 19.13 12.40
CA SER A 41 27.36 17.89 12.71
C SER A 41 26.00 18.28 13.29
N PRO A 42 24.87 17.81 12.74
CA PRO A 42 23.56 18.08 13.32
C PRO A 42 23.43 17.25 14.60
N SER A 43 23.96 17.77 15.71
CA SER A 43 23.66 17.23 17.04
C SER A 43 22.34 17.84 17.50
N VAL A 44 21.26 17.48 16.81
CA VAL A 44 19.92 17.58 17.39
C VAL A 44 19.86 16.50 18.45
N GLN A 45 20.35 16.80 19.66
CA GLN A 45 19.96 16.03 20.84
C GLN A 45 18.47 16.26 21.04
N ALA A 46 17.66 15.44 20.37
CA ALA A 46 16.25 15.34 20.66
C ALA A 46 16.10 15.08 22.17
N PRO A 47 15.16 15.76 22.86
CA PRO A 47 14.84 15.38 24.23
C PRO A 47 14.50 13.89 24.26
N PRO A 48 14.82 13.15 25.35
CA PRO A 48 14.51 11.73 25.43
C PRO A 48 13.01 11.56 25.22
N VAL A 49 12.65 11.11 24.01
CA VAL A 49 11.28 10.79 23.65
C VAL A 49 10.90 9.69 24.62
N ALA A 50 9.97 9.98 25.52
CA ALA A 50 9.35 8.98 26.37
C ALA A 50 8.96 7.81 25.45
N GLN A 51 9.57 6.64 25.68
CA GLN A 51 9.31 5.45 24.90
C GLN A 51 7.86 5.00 25.18
N THR A 52 6.91 5.63 24.51
CA THR A 52 5.56 5.09 24.38
C THR A 52 5.70 3.71 23.78
N LYS A 53 5.21 2.69 24.50
CA LYS A 53 5.13 1.29 24.07
C LYS A 53 4.86 1.22 22.56
N LYS A 54 5.86 0.79 21.80
CA LYS A 54 5.77 0.65 20.35
C LYS A 54 4.74 -0.45 20.07
N ASN A 55 3.58 -0.08 19.52
CA ASN A 55 2.50 -1.04 19.24
C ASN A 55 2.96 -2.04 18.16
N SER A 56 2.76 -3.33 18.43
CA SER A 56 3.33 -4.48 17.70
C SER A 56 2.69 -4.79 16.33
N GLY A 57 2.14 -3.80 15.63
CA GLY A 57 1.31 -4.00 14.42
C GLY A 57 1.94 -3.50 13.11
N LEU A 58 1.44 -3.96 11.96
CA LEU A 58 1.91 -3.61 10.60
C LEU A 58 2.12 -2.10 10.50
N THR A 59 3.36 -1.68 10.24
CA THR A 59 3.70 -0.27 10.05
C THR A 59 4.27 0.03 8.66
N SER A 60 4.12 1.24 8.16
CA SER A 60 4.71 1.73 6.92
C SER A 60 6.24 1.61 6.89
N GLU A 61 6.86 1.90 8.03
CA GLU A 61 8.30 1.74 8.27
C GLU A 61 8.72 0.28 8.21
N SER A 62 7.85 -0.65 8.58
CA SER A 62 8.14 -2.07 8.51
C SER A 62 7.97 -2.63 7.10
N LEU A 63 7.05 -2.08 6.30
CA LEU A 63 6.79 -2.52 4.93
C LEU A 63 7.90 -2.08 3.95
N SER A 64 8.55 -0.95 4.18
CA SER A 64 9.51 -0.40 3.20
C SER A 64 10.86 -1.16 3.14
N PRO A 65 11.55 -1.43 4.27
CA PRO A 65 12.85 -2.10 4.27
C PRO A 65 12.73 -3.62 4.07
N SER A 66 11.65 -4.21 4.56
CA SER A 66 11.52 -5.66 4.64
C SER A 66 11.21 -6.33 3.32
N PHE A 67 10.41 -5.68 2.48
CA PHE A 67 10.25 -6.15 1.11
C PHE A 67 11.58 -6.09 0.32
N ALA A 68 12.49 -5.18 0.68
CA ALA A 68 13.82 -5.09 0.07
C ALA A 68 14.83 -6.08 0.67
N SER A 69 14.81 -6.33 1.98
CA SER A 69 15.88 -7.03 2.70
C SER A 69 15.71 -8.54 2.83
N THR A 70 14.50 -9.10 2.88
CA THR A 70 14.33 -10.57 2.97
C THR A 70 14.60 -11.32 1.67
N GLY A 71 15.20 -10.64 0.70
CA GLY A 71 15.14 -11.03 -0.70
C GLY A 71 13.71 -10.78 -1.17
N GLY A 72 13.54 -9.79 -2.05
CA GLY A 72 12.33 -9.59 -2.85
C GLY A 72 11.74 -10.90 -3.37
N PHE A 73 10.45 -10.90 -3.72
CA PHE A 73 9.64 -11.97 -4.34
C PHE A 73 10.46 -13.10 -4.97
N SER A 74 11.15 -13.89 -4.14
CA SER A 74 12.13 -14.81 -4.64
C SER A 74 11.32 -15.89 -5.29
N LEU A 75 11.34 -15.93 -6.62
CA LEU A 75 10.62 -16.92 -7.38
C LEU A 75 11.21 -18.33 -7.14
N GLY A 76 12.20 -18.47 -6.25
CA GLY A 76 12.79 -19.72 -5.82
C GLY A 76 11.81 -20.65 -5.11
N SER A 77 11.61 -21.82 -5.70
CA SER A 77 11.18 -23.11 -5.13
C SER A 77 10.06 -23.13 -4.06
N SER A 78 9.11 -22.21 -4.09
CA SER A 78 7.80 -22.46 -3.47
C SER A 78 6.96 -23.27 -4.46
N GLU A 79 6.39 -24.39 -3.99
CA GLU A 79 5.52 -25.27 -4.77
C GLU A 79 4.37 -24.46 -5.37
N ALA A 80 4.49 -24.16 -6.66
CA ALA A 80 3.51 -23.39 -7.39
C ALA A 80 2.29 -24.28 -7.64
N VAL A 81 1.20 -24.05 -6.89
CA VAL A 81 -0.05 -24.78 -7.10
C VAL A 81 -0.81 -24.12 -8.25
N PRO A 82 -1.12 -24.84 -9.35
CA PRO A 82 -1.91 -24.31 -10.45
C PRO A 82 -3.34 -24.02 -9.99
N ILE A 83 -3.93 -22.92 -10.47
CA ILE A 83 -5.26 -22.45 -10.04
C ILE A 83 -6.39 -23.09 -10.88
N SER A 84 -6.17 -23.45 -12.16
CA SER A 84 -7.02 -24.30 -13.02
C SER A 84 -6.40 -24.40 -14.44
N SER A 85 -6.88 -25.31 -15.31
CA SER A 85 -6.22 -25.63 -16.60
C SER A 85 -6.86 -25.06 -17.87
N ASP A 86 -7.99 -24.34 -17.77
CA ASP A 86 -8.56 -23.66 -18.93
C ASP A 86 -8.13 -22.19 -18.91
N SER A 87 -7.52 -21.70 -19.99
CA SER A 87 -7.03 -20.31 -20.19
C SER A 87 -8.11 -19.22 -20.16
N ARG A 88 -9.27 -19.52 -19.55
CA ARG A 88 -10.40 -18.62 -19.36
C ARG A 88 -10.24 -17.82 -18.06
N TRP A 89 -10.79 -16.62 -18.08
CA TRP A 89 -10.95 -15.81 -16.88
C TRP A 89 -11.94 -16.49 -15.92
N THR A 90 -11.53 -16.70 -14.68
CA THR A 90 -12.35 -17.32 -13.63
C THR A 90 -12.51 -16.38 -12.44
N ARG A 91 -13.57 -16.56 -11.65
CA ARG A 91 -13.71 -15.82 -10.39
C ARG A 91 -12.86 -16.51 -9.33
N PHE A 92 -11.73 -15.91 -9.03
CA PHE A 92 -10.85 -16.33 -7.96
C PHE A 92 -11.39 -15.81 -6.62
N THR A 93 -11.49 -16.69 -5.63
CA THR A 93 -11.86 -16.36 -4.26
C THR A 93 -10.72 -16.79 -3.34
N GLN A 94 -10.25 -15.90 -2.48
CA GLN A 94 -9.22 -16.26 -1.53
C GLN A 94 -9.84 -17.15 -0.42
N PRO A 95 -9.18 -18.26 -0.01
CA PRO A 95 -9.75 -19.18 0.98
C PRO A 95 -10.12 -18.51 2.31
N ASP A 96 -9.26 -17.60 2.77
CA ASP A 96 -9.37 -16.99 4.12
C ASP A 96 -9.92 -15.57 4.07
N ALA A 97 -10.06 -15.01 2.88
CA ALA A 97 -10.47 -13.65 2.67
C ALA A 97 -11.80 -13.65 1.93
N LYS A 98 -12.74 -12.85 2.43
CA LYS A 98 -14.03 -12.60 1.77
C LYS A 98 -13.88 -11.82 0.46
N VAL A 99 -12.71 -11.86 -0.18
CA VAL A 99 -12.38 -11.14 -1.40
C VAL A 99 -12.49 -12.09 -2.58
N SER A 100 -13.16 -11.61 -3.63
CA SER A 100 -13.20 -12.25 -4.95
C SER A 100 -12.79 -11.27 -6.03
N LEU A 101 -12.19 -11.78 -7.11
CA LEU A 101 -11.80 -11.02 -8.29
C LEU A 101 -11.74 -11.94 -9.52
N LEU A 102 -11.81 -11.39 -10.71
CA LEU A 102 -11.59 -12.12 -11.95
C LEU A 102 -10.10 -12.36 -12.14
N PHE A 103 -9.66 -13.58 -12.39
CA PHE A 103 -8.25 -13.94 -12.54
C PHE A 103 -8.03 -14.89 -13.74
N PRO A 104 -6.88 -14.83 -14.43
CA PRO A 104 -6.52 -15.85 -15.42
C PRO A 104 -6.51 -17.25 -14.79
N GLY A 105 -7.11 -18.23 -15.46
CA GLY A 105 -7.26 -19.59 -14.94
C GLY A 105 -5.93 -20.31 -14.72
N ASP A 106 -4.92 -20.04 -15.54
CA ASP A 106 -3.58 -20.65 -15.53
C ASP A 106 -2.64 -20.09 -14.44
N GLY A 107 -3.21 -19.44 -13.42
CA GLY A 107 -2.43 -18.81 -12.37
C GLY A 107 -1.72 -19.80 -11.44
N THR A 108 -0.72 -19.29 -10.74
CA THR A 108 0.02 -19.99 -9.70
C THR A 108 -0.15 -19.28 -8.36
N LYS A 109 -0.32 -20.05 -7.28
CA LYS A 109 -0.30 -19.54 -5.91
C LYS A 109 1.07 -19.80 -5.27
N ARG A 110 1.54 -18.83 -4.48
CA ARG A 110 2.71 -18.93 -3.62
C ARG A 110 2.42 -18.28 -2.27
N SER A 111 3.06 -18.78 -1.23
CA SER A 111 3.01 -18.17 0.11
C SER A 111 4.43 -17.98 0.61
N THR A 112 4.74 -16.79 1.12
CA THR A 112 6.06 -16.47 1.67
C THR A 112 5.94 -15.69 2.97
N LYS A 113 7.01 -15.73 3.77
CA LYS A 113 7.13 -15.03 5.03
C LYS A 113 8.11 -13.88 4.85
N VAL A 114 7.65 -12.67 5.13
CA VAL A 114 8.49 -11.46 5.09
C VAL A 114 8.78 -11.02 6.51
N LEU A 115 10.07 -10.83 6.82
CA LEU A 115 10.54 -10.31 8.10
C LEU A 115 10.54 -8.79 8.05
N LEU A 116 9.58 -8.20 8.74
CA LEU A 116 9.43 -6.77 9.01
C LEU A 116 10.67 -6.20 9.72
N GLY A 117 10.95 -4.90 9.50
CA GLY A 117 12.14 -4.23 10.05
C GLY A 117 12.19 -4.20 11.59
N ASP A 118 11.06 -4.48 12.23
CA ASP A 118 10.92 -4.64 13.67
C ASP A 118 10.96 -6.10 14.14
N GLY A 119 11.39 -7.02 13.28
CA GLY A 119 11.56 -8.44 13.57
C GLY A 119 10.29 -9.28 13.48
N ARG A 120 9.15 -8.70 13.09
CA ARG A 120 7.89 -9.46 12.95
C ARG A 120 7.82 -10.19 11.62
N VAL A 121 7.14 -11.33 11.60
CA VAL A 121 6.95 -12.09 10.35
C VAL A 121 5.53 -11.91 9.86
N VAL A 122 5.41 -11.52 8.59
CA VAL A 122 4.13 -11.36 7.90
C VAL A 122 4.03 -12.41 6.81
N ASN A 123 2.88 -13.09 6.75
CA ASN A 123 2.60 -14.01 5.65
C ASN A 123 2.07 -13.20 4.45
N LEU A 124 2.69 -13.40 3.30
CA LEU A 124 2.22 -12.92 2.01
C LEU A 124 1.71 -14.10 1.22
N ASN A 125 0.50 -13.97 0.68
CA ASN A 125 -0.03 -14.87 -0.34
C ASN A 125 0.01 -14.15 -1.67
N ILE A 126 0.69 -14.75 -2.65
CA ILE A 126 0.95 -14.17 -3.95
C ILE A 126 0.32 -15.08 -5.00
N TYR A 127 -0.47 -14.49 -5.89
CA TYR A 127 -1.10 -15.17 -7.00
C TYR A 127 -0.63 -14.49 -8.28
N LEU A 128 -0.09 -15.29 -9.19
CA LEU A 128 0.46 -14.83 -10.46
C LEU A 128 -0.26 -15.53 -11.60
N GLY A 129 -0.91 -14.77 -12.48
CA GLY A 129 -1.57 -15.28 -13.67
C GLY A 129 -1.03 -14.57 -14.90
N ARG A 130 -1.10 -15.22 -16.06
CA ARG A 130 -0.68 -14.60 -17.31
C ARG A 130 -1.81 -14.71 -18.32
N PHE A 131 -2.11 -13.63 -19.00
CA PHE A 131 -3.02 -13.68 -20.14
C PHE A 131 -2.43 -12.83 -21.25
N ASN A 132 -2.24 -13.42 -22.43
CA ASN A 132 -1.48 -12.84 -23.52
C ASN A 132 -0.08 -12.39 -23.06
N LYS A 133 0.23 -11.10 -23.21
CA LYS A 133 1.49 -10.48 -22.81
C LYS A 133 1.41 -9.73 -21.47
N THR A 134 0.34 -9.93 -20.72
CA THR A 134 0.13 -9.25 -19.43
C THR A 134 0.27 -10.22 -18.29
N THR A 135 1.05 -9.82 -17.28
CA THR A 135 1.14 -10.54 -16.01
C THR A 135 0.22 -9.88 -14.99
N TYR A 136 -0.62 -10.69 -14.36
CA TYR A 136 -1.59 -10.31 -13.34
C TYR A 136 -1.10 -10.79 -11.99
N VAL A 137 -1.06 -9.88 -11.02
CA VAL A 137 -0.54 -10.14 -9.68
C VAL A 137 -1.62 -9.81 -8.66
N VAL A 138 -1.87 -10.74 -7.75
CA VAL A 138 -2.61 -10.46 -6.50
C VAL A 138 -1.71 -10.78 -5.34
N VAL A 139 -1.53 -9.82 -4.43
CA VAL A 139 -0.88 -10.07 -3.14
C VAL A 139 -1.91 -9.83 -2.05
N SER A 140 -1.98 -10.71 -1.07
CA SER A 140 -2.70 -10.45 0.17
C SER A 140 -1.83 -10.70 1.38
N SER A 141 -2.10 -9.93 2.42
CA SER A 141 -1.40 -9.99 3.69
C SER A 141 -2.35 -9.61 4.82
N THR A 142 -2.13 -10.24 5.96
CA THR A 142 -2.81 -9.91 7.22
C THR A 142 -1.79 -9.83 8.34
N GLY A 143 -2.04 -8.95 9.31
CA GLY A 143 -1.20 -8.80 10.49
C GLY A 143 -1.85 -7.93 11.55
N ALA A 144 -1.29 -7.89 12.75
CA ALA A 144 -1.78 -7.01 13.82
C ALA A 144 -1.78 -5.55 13.34
N ASN A 145 -2.76 -4.73 13.73
CA ASN A 145 -2.76 -3.30 13.42
C ASN A 145 -1.90 -2.53 14.44
N ALA A 146 -1.01 -1.63 13.98
CA ALA A 146 -0.18 -0.81 14.88
C ALA A 146 -0.85 0.50 15.29
N GLY A 147 -2.02 0.79 14.73
CA GLY A 147 -2.70 2.08 14.90
C GLY A 147 -2.33 3.11 13.83
N GLU A 148 -1.53 2.74 12.83
CA GLU A 148 -1.29 3.61 11.68
C GLU A 148 -2.55 3.83 10.84
N SER A 149 -2.62 4.98 10.17
CA SER A 149 -3.68 5.30 9.22
C SER A 149 -3.53 4.50 7.93
N ASP A 150 -4.63 4.34 7.21
CA ASP A 150 -4.65 3.63 5.93
C ASP A 150 -3.75 4.30 4.90
N ALA A 151 -3.71 5.63 4.85
CA ALA A 151 -2.84 6.39 3.96
C ALA A 151 -1.35 6.05 4.17
N VAL A 152 -0.90 6.04 5.43
CA VAL A 152 0.49 5.72 5.80
C VAL A 152 0.85 4.29 5.39
N ILE A 153 -0.05 3.34 5.61
CA ILE A 153 0.13 1.95 5.19
C ILE A 153 0.21 1.82 3.67
N LEU A 154 -0.68 2.49 2.93
CA LEU A 154 -0.72 2.41 1.47
C LEU A 154 0.55 3.03 0.85
N ASP A 155 1.08 4.11 1.42
CA ASP A 155 2.38 4.69 1.00
C ASP A 155 3.55 3.76 1.29
N GLY A 156 3.57 3.13 2.46
CA GLY A 156 4.56 2.11 2.78
C GLY A 156 4.48 0.89 1.85
N ALA A 157 3.27 0.47 1.50
CA ALA A 157 3.02 -0.69 0.67
C ALA A 157 3.50 -0.51 -0.78
N ILE A 158 3.24 0.63 -1.42
CA ILE A 158 3.75 0.88 -2.78
C ILE A 158 5.28 0.97 -2.81
N ARG A 159 5.90 1.65 -1.83
CA ARG A 159 7.36 1.73 -1.72
C ARG A 159 7.99 0.36 -1.52
N GLY A 160 7.45 -0.43 -0.59
CA GLY A 160 7.89 -1.80 -0.34
C GLY A 160 7.75 -2.68 -1.58
N PHE A 161 6.61 -2.59 -2.27
CA PHE A 161 6.37 -3.34 -3.50
C PHE A 161 7.40 -3.03 -4.60
N VAL A 162 7.64 -1.75 -4.89
CA VAL A 162 8.63 -1.32 -5.89
C VAL A 162 10.03 -1.74 -5.49
N ALA A 163 10.44 -1.53 -4.24
CA ALA A 163 11.75 -1.92 -3.75
C ALA A 163 11.96 -3.45 -3.81
N GLY A 164 10.91 -4.22 -3.53
CA GLY A 164 10.92 -5.68 -3.66
C GLY A 164 11.18 -6.13 -5.10
N ILE A 165 10.43 -5.59 -6.07
CA ILE A 165 10.65 -5.87 -7.50
C ILE A 165 12.07 -5.46 -7.91
N GLN A 166 12.51 -4.26 -7.51
CA GLN A 166 13.83 -3.77 -7.84
C GLN A 166 14.94 -4.69 -7.34
N SER A 167 14.83 -5.18 -6.10
CA SER A 167 15.77 -6.14 -5.52
C SER A 167 15.84 -7.43 -6.36
N ASP A 168 14.71 -7.94 -6.84
CA ASP A 168 14.69 -9.17 -7.65
C ASP A 168 15.33 -8.98 -9.01
N TRP A 169 15.09 -7.84 -9.65
CA TRP A 169 15.73 -7.51 -10.92
C TRP A 169 17.25 -7.34 -10.78
N GLN A 170 17.71 -6.74 -9.68
CA GLN A 170 19.12 -6.62 -9.36
C GLN A 170 19.79 -7.99 -9.18
N LYS A 171 19.13 -8.95 -8.52
CA LYS A 171 19.65 -10.33 -8.41
C LYS A 171 19.78 -11.03 -9.76
N LEU A 172 18.96 -10.66 -10.74
CA LEU A 172 19.04 -11.16 -12.11
C LEU A 172 20.12 -10.44 -12.94
N GLY A 173 20.90 -9.52 -12.36
CA GLY A 173 21.92 -8.73 -13.06
C GLY A 173 21.34 -7.63 -13.93
N THR A 174 20.12 -7.19 -13.65
CA THR A 174 19.41 -6.17 -14.43
C THR A 174 19.05 -4.96 -13.56
N THR A 175 18.76 -3.82 -14.18
CA THR A 175 18.25 -2.63 -13.48
C THR A 175 16.75 -2.51 -13.68
N PHE A 176 16.03 -2.25 -12.59
CA PHE A 176 14.61 -1.90 -12.63
C PHE A 176 14.43 -0.51 -12.05
N GLU A 177 13.87 0.38 -12.87
CA GLU A 177 13.49 1.73 -12.49
C GLU A 177 11.97 1.81 -12.48
N CYS A 178 11.41 2.47 -11.47
CA CYS A 178 9.97 2.61 -11.37
C CYS A 178 9.60 3.85 -10.57
N TYR A 179 8.79 4.69 -11.21
CA TYR A 179 8.26 5.92 -10.64
C TYR A 179 6.72 5.81 -10.66
N PRO A 180 6.12 5.17 -9.65
CA PRO A 180 4.67 5.09 -9.55
C PRO A 180 4.09 6.48 -9.41
N ASP A 181 3.07 6.80 -10.20
CA ASP A 181 2.29 8.02 -10.06
C ASP A 181 0.93 7.70 -9.42
N LEU A 182 0.51 8.52 -8.46
CA LEU A 182 -0.79 8.34 -7.80
C LEU A 182 -1.88 8.85 -8.74
N ASP A 183 -2.60 7.92 -9.37
CA ASP A 183 -3.69 8.24 -10.29
C ASP A 183 -4.96 8.64 -9.53
N ARG A 184 -5.39 7.84 -8.55
CA ARG A 184 -6.58 8.15 -7.74
C ARG A 184 -6.66 7.43 -6.41
N GLU A 185 -7.37 8.03 -5.46
CA GLU A 185 -7.84 7.39 -4.23
C GLU A 185 -9.29 6.92 -4.39
N PHE A 186 -9.68 5.85 -3.69
CA PHE A 186 -11.04 5.32 -3.73
C PHE A 186 -11.38 4.54 -2.46
N SER A 187 -12.67 4.20 -2.30
CA SER A 187 -13.13 3.31 -1.24
C SER A 187 -14.05 2.23 -1.82
N VAL A 188 -13.87 0.99 -1.37
CA VAL A 188 -14.70 -0.16 -1.81
C VAL A 188 -14.98 -1.09 -0.65
N SER A 189 -16.26 -1.30 -0.33
CA SER A 189 -16.70 -2.23 0.73
C SER A 189 -15.95 -2.08 2.07
N GLY A 190 -15.69 -0.83 2.48
CA GLY A 190 -14.98 -0.51 3.72
C GLY A 190 -13.45 -0.59 3.66
N TYR A 191 -12.87 -0.86 2.48
CA TYR A 191 -11.43 -0.67 2.24
C TYR A 191 -11.16 0.75 1.77
N ALA A 192 -10.09 1.35 2.31
CA ALA A 192 -9.43 2.48 1.69
C ALA A 192 -8.49 1.96 0.59
N GLY A 193 -8.46 2.61 -0.56
CA GLY A 193 -7.63 2.18 -1.68
C GLY A 193 -6.97 3.31 -2.46
N ARG A 194 -5.86 2.97 -3.10
CA ARG A 194 -5.09 3.84 -4.00
C ARG A 194 -4.77 3.10 -5.28
N GLN A 195 -4.94 3.78 -6.40
CA GLN A 195 -4.54 3.31 -7.73
C GLN A 195 -3.30 4.07 -8.17
N TYR A 196 -2.32 3.34 -8.66
CA TYR A 196 -1.08 3.89 -9.20
C TYR A 196 -0.97 3.57 -10.69
N ASP A 197 -0.58 4.58 -11.47
CA ASP A 197 -0.06 4.39 -12.81
C ASP A 197 1.42 4.01 -12.72
N LEU A 198 1.79 2.91 -13.37
CA LEU A 198 3.16 2.42 -13.43
C LEU A 198 3.75 2.60 -14.83
N SER A 199 3.18 3.47 -15.66
CA SER A 199 3.68 3.80 -17.01
C SER A 199 5.13 4.30 -17.01
N GLY A 200 5.59 4.93 -15.91
CA GLY A 200 6.98 5.35 -15.69
C GLY A 200 7.93 4.25 -15.20
N CYS A 201 7.53 2.98 -15.23
CA CYS A 201 8.37 1.86 -14.78
C CYS A 201 8.97 1.07 -15.95
N THR A 202 10.10 0.38 -15.71
CA THR A 202 10.78 -0.49 -16.71
C THR A 202 9.80 -1.50 -17.33
N VAL A 203 8.85 -1.98 -16.54
CA VAL A 203 7.68 -2.71 -17.03
C VAL A 203 6.45 -1.87 -16.73
N PRO A 204 5.78 -1.29 -17.76
CA PRO A 204 4.61 -0.47 -17.56
C PRO A 204 3.46 -1.29 -17.00
N GLY A 205 2.54 -0.65 -16.27
CA GLY A 205 1.43 -1.36 -15.66
C GLY A 205 0.48 -0.43 -14.90
N ARG A 206 -0.45 -1.05 -14.19
CA ARG A 206 -1.33 -0.38 -13.22
C ARG A 206 -1.45 -1.22 -11.97
N ALA A 207 -1.48 -0.58 -10.81
CA ALA A 207 -1.64 -1.26 -9.53
C ALA A 207 -2.74 -0.61 -8.69
N ARG A 208 -3.41 -1.42 -7.86
CA ARG A 208 -4.31 -0.98 -6.81
C ARG A 208 -3.92 -1.61 -5.50
N PHE A 209 -3.91 -0.80 -4.46
CA PHE A 209 -3.68 -1.22 -3.08
C PHE A 209 -4.96 -0.97 -2.29
N TYR A 210 -5.29 -1.88 -1.39
CA TYR A 210 -6.48 -1.83 -0.56
C TYR A 210 -6.09 -2.16 0.87
N THR A 211 -6.56 -1.40 1.84
CA THR A 211 -6.36 -1.73 3.25
C THR A 211 -7.60 -1.46 4.07
N ARG A 212 -7.76 -2.23 5.14
CA ARG A 212 -8.76 -2.02 6.18
C ARG A 212 -8.29 -2.60 7.50
N VAL A 213 -8.93 -2.19 8.59
CA VAL A 213 -8.74 -2.79 9.91
C VAL A 213 -10.04 -3.48 10.34
N VAL A 214 -9.95 -4.76 10.71
CA VAL A 214 -11.07 -5.55 11.24
C VAL A 214 -10.60 -6.22 12.52
N ASN A 215 -11.27 -5.98 13.65
CA ASN A 215 -10.93 -6.57 14.95
C ASN A 215 -9.44 -6.41 15.33
N ASN A 216 -8.88 -5.22 15.12
CA ASN A 216 -7.45 -4.91 15.34
C ASN A 216 -6.47 -5.73 14.47
N VAL A 217 -6.95 -6.41 13.42
CA VAL A 217 -6.15 -7.03 12.37
C VAL A 217 -6.22 -6.13 11.14
N ARG A 218 -5.06 -5.76 10.62
CA ARG A 218 -4.95 -5.03 9.36
C ARG A 218 -4.84 -6.02 8.22
N GLU A 219 -5.70 -5.82 7.23
CA GLU A 219 -5.67 -6.54 5.98
C GLU A 219 -5.13 -5.62 4.89
N LEU A 220 -4.27 -6.15 4.03
CA LEU A 220 -3.67 -5.45 2.90
C LEU A 220 -3.81 -6.32 1.64
N TYR A 221 -4.34 -5.74 0.57
CA TYR A 221 -4.42 -6.37 -0.74
C TYR A 221 -3.73 -5.48 -1.77
N LEU A 222 -3.14 -6.14 -2.76
CA LEU A 222 -2.58 -5.53 -3.94
C LEU A 222 -3.12 -6.30 -5.15
N THR A 223 -3.58 -5.59 -6.16
CA THR A 223 -3.85 -6.14 -7.48
C THR A 223 -3.09 -5.33 -8.51
N ALA A 224 -2.25 -5.96 -9.32
CA ALA A 224 -1.46 -5.27 -10.35
C ALA A 224 -1.51 -6.01 -11.68
N ALA A 225 -1.42 -5.25 -12.77
CA ALA A 225 -1.29 -5.77 -14.13
C ALA A 225 -0.10 -5.10 -14.81
N PHE A 226 0.82 -5.91 -15.35
CA PHE A 226 2.06 -5.48 -15.98
C PHE A 226 2.05 -5.82 -17.48
N PHE A 227 2.27 -4.83 -18.33
CA PHE A 227 2.12 -4.92 -19.78
C PHE A 227 3.47 -5.17 -20.47
N PHE A 228 3.78 -6.44 -20.80
CA PHE A 228 5.05 -6.76 -21.46
C PHE A 228 4.95 -6.57 -22.98
N GLY A 229 5.43 -5.45 -23.50
CA GLY A 229 5.43 -5.20 -24.95
C GLY A 229 4.05 -4.85 -25.54
N SER A 230 3.16 -4.29 -24.71
CA SER A 230 1.93 -3.61 -25.10
C SER A 230 1.75 -2.36 -24.24
N SER A 231 1.11 -1.32 -24.76
CA SER A 231 0.90 -0.06 -24.02
C SER A 231 -0.29 -0.12 -23.06
N ASP A 232 -1.29 -0.96 -23.32
CA ASP A 232 -2.43 -1.19 -22.42
C ASP A 232 -3.05 -2.57 -22.75
N ASP A 233 -3.58 -3.25 -21.73
CA ASP A 233 -4.37 -4.47 -21.90
C ASP A 233 -5.83 -4.17 -21.50
N PRO A 234 -6.81 -4.32 -22.42
CA PRO A 234 -8.20 -4.04 -22.10
C PRO A 234 -8.74 -4.88 -20.92
N ASN A 235 -8.15 -6.05 -20.67
CA ASN A 235 -8.52 -6.90 -19.54
C ASN A 235 -7.91 -6.43 -18.21
N ALA A 236 -6.87 -5.59 -18.23
CA ALA A 236 -6.26 -5.05 -17.02
C ALA A 236 -7.25 -4.23 -16.20
N ARG A 237 -8.01 -3.36 -16.87
CA ARG A 237 -9.06 -2.59 -16.20
C ARG A 237 -10.15 -3.50 -15.64
N ARG A 238 -10.62 -4.48 -16.43
CA ARG A 238 -11.60 -5.47 -15.99
C ARG A 238 -11.13 -6.27 -14.78
N PHE A 239 -9.86 -6.67 -14.76
CA PHE A 239 -9.21 -7.34 -13.62
C PHE A 239 -9.23 -6.44 -12.39
N LEU A 240 -8.70 -5.22 -12.48
CA LEU A 240 -8.61 -4.29 -11.35
C LEU A 240 -9.99 -3.89 -10.80
N ASP A 241 -10.98 -3.70 -11.68
CA ASP A 241 -12.36 -3.33 -11.32
C ASP A 241 -13.17 -4.51 -10.77
N SER A 242 -12.67 -5.73 -10.88
CA SER A 242 -13.39 -6.92 -10.41
C SER A 242 -13.25 -7.22 -8.92
N PHE A 243 -12.40 -6.48 -8.20
CA PHE A 243 -12.21 -6.65 -6.76
C PHE A 243 -13.52 -6.42 -6.02
N ALA A 244 -14.00 -7.45 -5.34
CA ALA A 244 -15.25 -7.43 -4.60
C ALA A 244 -15.09 -8.13 -3.25
N VAL A 245 -15.76 -7.61 -2.23
CA VAL A 245 -15.76 -8.16 -0.88
C VAL A 245 -17.14 -8.71 -0.58
N SER A 246 -17.24 -10.01 -0.34
CA SER A 246 -18.44 -10.68 0.13
C SER A 246 -18.71 -10.27 1.58
N LEU A 247 -19.88 -9.68 1.84
CA LEU A 247 -20.32 -9.47 3.21
C LEU A 247 -20.63 -10.84 3.84
N PRO A 248 -20.30 -11.07 5.12
CA PRO A 248 -20.78 -12.26 5.81
C PRO A 248 -22.31 -12.28 5.73
N ALA A 249 -22.87 -13.43 5.34
CA ALA A 249 -24.29 -13.64 5.08
C ALA A 249 -25.24 -13.36 6.27
N GLY A 250 -24.73 -12.86 7.41
CA GLY A 250 -25.48 -12.60 8.64
C GLY A 250 -25.60 -11.13 9.06
N SER A 251 -25.12 -10.15 8.27
CA SER A 251 -25.31 -8.71 8.62
C SER A 251 -26.58 -8.07 8.02
N GLY A 252 -27.50 -8.90 7.51
CA GLY A 252 -28.85 -8.49 7.15
C GLY A 252 -29.67 -8.16 8.41
N GLY A 253 -29.39 -7.00 9.01
CA GLY A 253 -30.26 -6.36 9.98
C GLY A 253 -31.68 -6.24 9.43
N GLY A 254 -32.64 -6.56 10.28
CA GLY A 254 -34.00 -6.93 9.92
C GLY A 254 -34.74 -5.95 9.01
N LYS A 255 -35.56 -6.54 8.13
CA LYS A 255 -36.71 -5.85 7.54
C LYS A 255 -37.62 -5.38 8.69
N THR A 256 -37.55 -4.09 9.04
CA THR A 256 -38.70 -3.41 9.61
C THR A 256 -39.77 -3.36 8.52
N ASN A 257 -40.78 -4.22 8.63
CA ASN A 257 -42.01 -4.07 7.88
C ASN A 257 -42.59 -2.67 8.16
N PRO A 258 -42.81 -1.81 7.16
CA PRO A 258 -43.76 -0.72 7.33
C PRO A 258 -45.13 -1.37 7.48
N ALA A 259 -45.67 -1.31 8.70
CA ALA A 259 -47.05 -1.63 8.97
C ALA A 259 -47.93 -0.85 7.98
N LEU A 260 -48.66 -1.59 7.15
CA LEU A 260 -49.79 -1.05 6.39
C LEU A 260 -50.82 -0.53 7.40
N SER A 261 -50.76 0.77 7.66
CA SER A 261 -51.85 1.50 8.30
C SER A 261 -53.05 1.48 7.35
N LYS A 262 -54.04 0.66 7.67
CA LYS A 262 -55.38 0.73 7.10
C LYS A 262 -56.02 2.05 7.54
N GLY A 263 -55.87 3.09 6.72
CA GLY A 263 -56.70 4.29 6.78
C GLY A 263 -58.03 4.02 6.09
N SER A 264 -59.03 3.65 6.88
CA SER A 264 -60.45 3.68 6.52
C SER A 264 -60.96 5.12 6.62
N GLY A 265 -61.78 5.55 5.66
CA GLY A 265 -62.55 6.79 5.69
C GLY A 265 -62.26 7.68 4.48
N ASN A 266 -63.22 8.33 3.83
CA ASN A 266 -64.66 8.34 4.02
C ASN A 266 -65.28 8.88 2.73
N GLN A 267 -66.45 8.34 2.42
CA GLN A 267 -67.37 8.76 1.37
C GLN A 267 -67.87 10.20 1.64
N LYS A 268 -67.91 11.08 0.64
CA LYS A 268 -68.89 12.18 0.58
C LYS A 268 -69.06 12.78 -0.83
N ASN A 269 -70.32 12.74 -1.23
CA ASN A 269 -71.03 13.34 -2.35
C ASN A 269 -70.55 14.74 -2.80
N ASN A 270 -70.47 14.95 -4.11
CA ASN A 270 -71.43 15.76 -4.89
C ASN A 270 -71.17 15.61 -6.39
#